data_AF-B4R6D1-F1
#
_entry.id   AF-B4R6D1-F1
#
_cell.length_a   1.000
_cell.length_b   1.000
_cell.length_c   1.000
_cell.angle_alpha   90.00
_cell.angle_beta   90.00
_cell.angle_gamma   90.00
#
_symmetry.space_group_name_H-M   'P 1'
#
loop_
_entity.id
_entity.type
_entity.pdbx_description
1 polymer ?
#
loop_
_entity_poly.entity_id
_entity_poly.type
_entity_poly.pdbx_seq_one_letter_code
_entity_poly.pdbx_strand_id
1 'polypeptide(L)'
;MAEVAENVVETFEEPAAPMEAEVAETILETNVVSTTELPEIKLFGRWSCDDVTILVSAIINSGPREDSTRIGRAGTVRRQAVDVSPLRRVNQAIWLLCTGAREAAFRNIKTIAECLADELINAAKGSSNSYAIKKKDELERVAKSNR
;
A
#
# COMPACT_ATOMS: atom_id res chain seq x y z
N MET A 1 -30.72 -42.26 6.95
CA MET A 1 -29.26 -42.13 6.75
C MET A 1 -28.94 -42.84 5.45
N ALA A 2 -28.37 -42.26 4.39
CA ALA A 2 -27.95 -40.90 4.09
C ALA A 2 -28.20 -40.71 2.58
N GLU A 3 -28.54 -39.48 2.19
CA GLU A 3 -28.87 -39.06 0.82
C GLU A 3 -27.58 -38.79 0.06
N VAL A 4 -27.44 -39.35 -1.15
CA VAL A 4 -26.28 -39.12 -2.04
C VAL A 4 -26.74 -38.18 -3.14
N ALA A 5 -26.06 -37.02 -3.20
CA ALA A 5 -26.33 -35.92 -4.11
C ALA A 5 -26.11 -36.30 -5.58
N GLU A 6 -27.07 -35.94 -6.43
CA GLU A 6 -26.94 -35.99 -7.89
C GLU A 6 -26.82 -34.56 -8.45
N ASN A 7 -25.95 -34.42 -9.44
CA ASN A 7 -25.46 -33.18 -10.03
C ASN A 7 -26.57 -32.35 -10.71
N VAL A 8 -26.55 -31.03 -10.48
CA VAL A 8 -27.21 -30.05 -11.35
C VAL A 8 -26.14 -29.14 -11.95
N VAL A 9 -25.91 -29.32 -13.25
CA VAL A 9 -25.15 -28.41 -14.10
C VAL A 9 -26.05 -27.22 -14.38
N GLU A 10 -25.70 -26.04 -13.88
CA GLU A 10 -26.29 -24.78 -14.36
C GLU A 10 -25.22 -23.97 -15.07
N THR A 11 -25.37 -23.94 -16.40
CA THR A 11 -24.72 -23.04 -17.33
C THR A 11 -25.12 -21.59 -16.99
N PHE A 12 -24.17 -20.81 -16.47
CA PHE A 12 -24.35 -19.36 -16.34
C PHE A 12 -24.07 -18.70 -17.68
N GLU A 13 -25.15 -18.27 -18.33
CA GLU A 13 -25.16 -17.36 -19.47
C GLU A 13 -24.81 -15.95 -18.95
N GLU A 14 -23.78 -15.31 -19.52
CA GLU A 14 -23.40 -13.92 -19.18
C GLU A 14 -24.39 -12.92 -19.83
N PRO A 15 -25.04 -12.03 -19.06
CA PRO A 15 -25.60 -10.81 -19.60
C PRO A 15 -24.70 -9.60 -19.31
N ALA A 16 -24.63 -8.72 -20.31
CA ALA A 16 -23.67 -7.65 -20.48
C ALA A 16 -23.73 -6.53 -19.40
N ALA A 17 -22.54 -5.96 -19.13
CA ALA A 17 -22.35 -4.70 -18.41
C ALA A 17 -23.15 -3.55 -19.06
N PRO A 18 -23.77 -2.67 -18.25
CA PRO A 18 -23.03 -1.52 -17.73
C PRO A 18 -23.47 -1.15 -16.31
N MET A 19 -22.77 -1.63 -15.27
CA MET A 19 -23.06 -1.26 -13.88
C MET A 19 -21.81 -1.16 -13.00
N GLU A 20 -20.62 -0.94 -13.58
CA GLU A 20 -19.37 -0.86 -12.81
C GLU A 20 -18.97 0.56 -12.38
N ALA A 21 -19.63 1.60 -12.89
CA ALA A 21 -19.25 2.99 -12.61
C ALA A 21 -19.86 3.57 -11.31
N GLU A 22 -21.07 3.17 -10.92
CA GLU A 22 -21.76 3.77 -9.75
C GLU A 22 -21.47 3.04 -8.42
N VAL A 23 -21.15 1.75 -8.49
CA VAL A 23 -20.90 0.91 -7.29
C VAL A 23 -19.55 1.24 -6.65
N ALA A 24 -18.61 1.81 -7.42
CA ALA A 24 -17.31 2.24 -6.92
C ALA A 24 -17.38 3.50 -6.03
N GLU A 25 -18.29 4.43 -6.32
CA GLU A 25 -18.44 5.64 -5.48
C GLU A 25 -19.14 5.33 -4.15
N THR A 26 -20.11 4.41 -4.13
CA THR A 26 -20.85 4.07 -2.89
C THR A 26 -19.99 3.29 -1.87
N ILE A 27 -18.97 2.55 -2.32
CA ILE A 27 -18.08 1.78 -1.42
C ILE A 27 -16.99 2.68 -0.78
N LEU A 28 -16.70 3.86 -1.37
CA LEU A 28 -15.70 4.77 -0.83
C LEU A 28 -16.24 5.70 0.27
N GLU A 29 -17.56 5.93 0.34
CA GLU A 29 -18.15 6.76 1.40
C GLU A 29 -18.37 6.02 2.73
N THR A 30 -18.32 4.68 2.74
CA THR A 30 -18.61 3.88 3.96
C THR A 30 -17.38 3.49 4.78
N ASN A 31 -16.17 3.92 4.39
CA ASN A 31 -14.94 3.60 5.12
C ASN A 31 -14.18 4.81 5.69
N VAL A 32 -14.79 5.99 5.70
CA VAL A 32 -14.45 6.98 6.73
C VAL A 32 -15.11 6.47 8.00
N VAL A 33 -14.39 5.66 8.78
CA VAL A 33 -14.72 5.45 10.19
C VAL A 33 -14.74 6.83 10.83
N SER A 34 -15.94 7.39 10.99
CA SER A 34 -16.17 8.61 11.74
C SER A 34 -15.62 8.38 13.15
N THR A 35 -14.55 9.08 13.49
CA THR A 35 -13.69 8.92 14.67
C THR A 35 -14.36 9.28 16.01
N THR A 36 -15.69 9.37 16.07
CA THR A 36 -16.37 9.97 17.23
C THR A 36 -16.88 8.99 18.29
N GLU A 37 -16.76 7.67 18.12
CA GLU A 37 -17.31 6.72 19.12
C GLU A 37 -16.35 5.62 19.61
N LEU A 38 -15.07 5.64 19.24
CA LEU A 38 -14.10 4.72 19.86
C LEU A 38 -13.57 5.36 21.16
N PRO A 39 -13.54 4.62 22.29
CA PRO A 39 -12.98 5.15 23.53
C PRO A 39 -11.54 5.62 23.29
N GLU A 40 -11.17 6.81 23.78
CA GLU A 40 -9.81 7.36 23.72
C GLU A 40 -8.81 6.49 24.53
N ILE A 41 -8.54 5.28 24.07
CA ILE A 41 -7.50 4.43 24.62
C ILE A 41 -6.18 4.99 24.09
N LYS A 42 -5.54 5.84 24.91
CA LYS A 42 -4.24 6.43 24.57
C LYS A 42 -3.17 5.35 24.55
N LEU A 43 -2.63 5.07 23.37
CA LEU A 43 -1.54 4.12 23.21
C LEU A 43 -0.30 4.68 23.94
N PHE A 44 0.25 3.88 24.87
CA PHE A 44 1.34 4.29 25.77
C PHE A 44 1.06 5.58 26.59
N GLY A 45 -0.21 5.94 26.78
CA GLY A 45 -0.61 7.12 27.55
C GLY A 45 -0.30 8.48 26.89
N ARG A 46 0.11 8.49 25.61
CA ARG A 46 0.52 9.73 24.92
C ARG A 46 -0.06 9.92 23.52
N TRP A 47 -0.37 8.85 22.80
CA TRP A 47 -0.76 8.93 21.38
C TRP A 47 -2.23 8.54 21.20
N SER A 48 -2.93 9.23 20.31
CA SER A 48 -4.29 8.85 19.89
C SER A 48 -4.23 7.63 18.96
N CYS A 49 -5.33 6.88 18.86
CA CYS A 49 -5.43 5.79 17.88
C CYS A 49 -5.34 6.31 16.44
N ASP A 50 -5.77 7.55 16.19
CA ASP A 50 -5.76 8.17 14.87
C ASP A 50 -4.33 8.44 14.38
N ASP A 51 -3.45 8.95 15.24
CA ASP A 51 -2.04 9.21 14.91
C ASP A 51 -1.30 7.91 14.52
N VAL A 52 -1.59 6.82 15.24
CA VAL A 52 -1.02 5.50 14.96
C VAL A 52 -1.58 4.94 13.65
N THR A 53 -2.86 5.19 13.36
CA THR A 53 -3.51 4.75 12.12
C THR A 53 -2.91 5.42 10.89
N ILE A 54 -2.52 6.69 10.98
CA ILE A 54 -1.80 7.40 9.91
C ILE A 54 -0.47 6.71 9.60
N LEU A 55 0.32 6.36 10.63
CA LEU A 55 1.60 5.67 10.45
C LEU A 55 1.42 4.31 9.78
N VAL A 56 0.44 3.51 10.25
CA VAL A 56 0.17 2.19 9.69
C VAL A 56 -0.29 2.31 8.23
N SER A 57 -1.18 3.25 7.93
CA SER A 57 -1.68 3.51 6.57
C SER A 57 -0.55 3.92 5.62
N ALA A 58 0.36 4.78 6.09
CA ALA A 58 1.54 5.18 5.31
C ALA A 58 2.45 3.99 4.96
N ILE A 59 2.68 3.07 5.91
CA ILE A 59 3.50 1.86 5.68
C ILE A 59 2.83 0.93 4.66
N ILE A 60 1.52 0.69 4.80
CA ILE A 60 0.75 -0.17 3.89
C ILE A 60 0.82 0.37 2.46
N ASN A 61 0.68 1.68 2.28
CA ASN A 61 0.68 2.30 0.96
C ASN A 61 2.07 2.37 0.32
N SER A 62 3.12 2.55 1.13
CA SER A 62 4.51 2.72 0.67
C SER A 62 5.22 1.41 0.33
N GLY A 63 4.70 0.27 0.79
CA GLY A 63 5.32 -1.03 0.57
C GLY A 63 5.16 -1.56 -0.86
N PRO A 64 6.26 -1.83 -1.61
CA PRO A 64 6.17 -2.42 -2.95
C PRO A 64 5.70 -3.88 -2.90
N ARG A 65 4.84 -4.24 -3.85
CA ARG A 65 4.29 -5.60 -3.99
C ARG A 65 5.17 -6.51 -4.80
N GLU A 66 5.68 -6.00 -5.92
CA GLU A 66 6.57 -6.70 -6.84
C GLU A 66 7.89 -5.90 -6.95
N ASP A 67 9.00 -6.61 -7.11
CA ASP A 67 10.32 -6.03 -7.36
C ASP A 67 11.00 -6.79 -8.52
N SER A 68 12.00 -6.18 -9.14
CA SER A 68 12.77 -6.82 -10.20
C SER A 68 14.07 -7.38 -9.63
N THR A 69 14.23 -8.70 -9.70
CA THR A 69 15.48 -9.34 -9.29
C THR A 69 16.31 -9.74 -10.50
N ARG A 70 17.62 -9.72 -10.29
CA ARG A 70 18.60 -10.13 -11.28
C ARG A 70 18.68 -11.66 -11.24
N ILE A 71 18.06 -12.35 -12.20
CA ILE A 71 18.02 -13.82 -12.27
C ILE A 71 18.86 -14.30 -13.46
N GLY A 72 19.77 -15.23 -13.19
CA GLY A 72 20.60 -15.87 -14.20
C GLY A 72 21.88 -16.43 -13.59
N ARG A 73 22.53 -17.34 -14.30
CA ARG A 73 23.82 -17.91 -13.93
C ARG A 73 24.88 -17.44 -14.94
N ALA A 74 26.04 -17.02 -14.43
CA ALA A 74 27.17 -16.55 -15.24
C ALA A 74 26.82 -15.35 -16.16
N GLY A 75 27.06 -15.46 -17.47
CA GLY A 75 27.06 -14.34 -18.42
C GLY A 75 25.70 -13.92 -18.98
N THR A 76 24.64 -14.71 -18.80
CA THR A 76 23.30 -14.38 -19.30
C THR A 76 22.39 -14.11 -18.12
N VAL A 77 22.29 -12.83 -17.76
CA VAL A 77 21.53 -12.39 -16.60
C VAL A 77 20.44 -11.42 -17.05
N ARG A 78 19.18 -11.75 -16.73
CA ARG A 78 18.01 -10.93 -17.04
C ARG A 78 17.35 -10.44 -15.76
N ARG A 79 16.56 -9.38 -15.86
CA ARG A 79 15.66 -9.00 -14.77
C ARG A 79 14.37 -9.81 -14.90
N GLN A 80 13.89 -10.31 -13.79
CA GLN A 80 12.61 -11.00 -13.69
C GLN A 80 11.81 -10.35 -12.56
N ALA A 81 10.52 -10.15 -12.79
CA ALA A 81 9.59 -9.75 -11.75
C ALA A 81 9.45 -10.86 -10.70
N VAL A 82 9.59 -10.50 -9.42
CA VAL A 82 9.45 -11.41 -8.27
C VAL A 82 8.62 -10.71 -7.19
N ASP A 83 7.77 -11.49 -6.52
CA ASP A 83 6.98 -11.01 -5.40
C ASP A 83 7.84 -10.69 -4.16
N VAL A 84 7.48 -9.62 -3.46
CA VAL A 84 8.17 -9.19 -2.24
C VAL A 84 7.52 -9.81 -1.01
N SER A 85 8.33 -10.39 -0.12
CA SER A 85 7.86 -10.95 1.15
C SER A 85 7.26 -9.87 2.07
N PRO A 86 6.28 -10.20 2.93
CA PRO A 86 5.64 -9.21 3.82
C PRO A 86 6.64 -8.47 4.72
N LEU A 87 7.63 -9.18 5.25
CA LEU A 87 8.68 -8.58 6.09
C LEU A 87 9.55 -7.60 5.29
N ARG A 88 9.95 -7.96 4.06
CA ARG A 88 10.71 -7.06 3.20
C ARG A 88 9.89 -5.84 2.80
N ARG A 89 8.58 -5.99 2.57
CA ARG A 89 7.67 -4.90 2.23
C ARG A 89 7.63 -3.84 3.33
N VAL A 90 7.50 -4.25 4.59
CA VAL A 90 7.52 -3.33 5.75
C VAL A 90 8.88 -2.66 5.90
N ASN A 91 9.97 -3.43 5.85
CA ASN A 91 11.32 -2.88 5.99
C ASN A 91 11.65 -1.86 4.89
N GLN A 92 11.22 -2.15 3.65
CA GLN A 92 11.42 -1.26 2.51
C GLN A 92 10.58 0.02 2.64
N ALA A 93 9.31 -0.10 3.07
CA ALA A 93 8.44 1.04 3.30
C ALA A 93 9.04 2.02 4.32
N ILE A 94 9.49 1.50 5.47
CA ILE A 94 10.13 2.32 6.52
C ILE A 94 11.38 3.01 5.97
N TRP A 95 12.22 2.27 5.24
CA TRP A 95 13.45 2.83 4.67
C TRP A 95 13.17 3.95 3.65
N LEU A 96 12.17 3.78 2.79
CA LEU A 96 11.77 4.79 1.79
C LEU A 96 11.21 6.04 2.46
N LEU A 97 10.35 5.91 3.47
CA LEU A 97 9.79 7.03 4.22
C LEU A 97 10.90 7.82 4.95
N CYS A 98 11.79 7.14 5.67
CA CYS A 98 12.89 7.81 6.38
C CYS A 98 13.89 8.46 5.43
N THR A 99 14.10 7.87 4.25
CA THR A 99 14.98 8.43 3.22
C THR A 99 14.39 9.68 2.58
N GLY A 100 13.09 9.64 2.23
CA GLY A 100 12.37 10.81 1.73
C GLY A 100 12.37 11.97 2.73
N ALA A 101 12.07 11.68 4.00
CA ALA A 101 12.09 12.69 5.07
C ALA A 101 13.48 13.30 5.28
N ARG A 102 14.54 12.48 5.24
CA ARG A 102 15.93 12.95 5.38
C ARG A 102 16.36 13.82 4.20
N GLU A 103 16.01 13.43 2.98
CA GLU A 103 16.32 14.19 1.76
C GLU A 103 15.56 15.53 1.72
N ALA A 104 14.29 15.54 2.13
CA ALA A 104 13.46 16.75 2.19
C ALA A 104 13.90 17.74 3.28
N ALA A 105 14.45 17.24 4.39
CA ALA A 105 14.99 18.06 5.47
C ALA A 105 16.42 18.58 5.18
N PHE A 106 17.16 17.95 4.28
CA PHE A 106 18.54 18.33 4.00
C PHE A 106 18.60 19.71 3.31
N ARG A 107 19.32 20.65 3.92
CA ARG A 107 19.43 22.06 3.48
C ARG A 107 18.09 22.81 3.44
N ASN A 108 17.11 22.36 4.20
CA ASN A 108 15.81 23.01 4.35
C ASN A 108 15.70 23.70 5.71
N ILE A 109 14.83 24.70 5.82
CA ILE A 109 14.51 25.39 7.07
C ILE A 109 13.64 24.51 7.97
N LYS A 110 12.78 23.68 7.35
CA LYS A 110 11.93 22.72 8.05
C LYS A 110 12.76 21.71 8.83
N THR A 111 12.32 21.41 10.04
CA THR A 111 12.96 20.39 10.87
C THR A 111 12.68 18.99 10.33
N ILE A 112 13.51 18.01 10.71
CA ILE A 112 13.29 16.62 10.32
C ILE A 112 11.93 16.08 10.79
N ALA A 113 11.41 16.58 11.91
CA ALA A 113 10.10 16.19 12.43
C ALA A 113 8.96 16.67 11.51
N GLU A 114 9.03 17.91 11.04
CA GLU A 114 8.04 18.48 10.11
C GLU A 114 8.08 17.77 8.76
N CYS A 115 9.27 17.55 8.20
CA CYS A 115 9.43 16.81 6.95
C CYS A 115 8.94 15.37 7.05
N LEU A 116 9.14 14.72 8.19
CA LEU A 116 8.65 13.36 8.43
C LEU A 116 7.12 13.33 8.57
N ALA A 117 6.54 14.31 9.26
CA ALA A 117 5.08 14.44 9.36
C ALA A 117 4.43 14.69 7.99
N ASP A 118 5.00 15.60 7.20
CA ASP A 118 4.55 15.88 5.82
C ASP A 118 4.62 14.60 4.97
N GLU A 119 5.70 13.83 5.07
CA GLU A 119 5.90 12.60 4.30
C GLU A 119 4.89 11.51 4.71
N LEU A 120 4.65 11.32 6.02
CA LEU A 120 3.67 10.34 6.53
C LEU A 120 2.23 10.69 6.11
N ILE A 121 1.83 11.96 6.21
CA ILE A 121 0.48 12.40 5.83
C ILE A 121 0.25 12.20 4.32
N ASN A 122 1.24 12.53 3.49
CA ASN A 122 1.14 12.36 2.05
C ASN A 122 1.14 10.87 1.64
N ALA A 123 1.96 10.04 2.29
CA ALA A 123 2.00 8.61 2.05
C ALA A 123 0.72 7.89 2.52
N ALA A 124 0.13 8.30 3.65
CA ALA A 124 -1.15 7.77 4.13
C ALA A 124 -2.29 8.03 3.14
N LYS A 125 -2.27 9.18 2.45
CA LYS A 125 -3.23 9.52 1.39
C LYS A 125 -2.91 8.85 0.04
N GLY A 126 -1.79 8.15 -0.09
CA GLY A 126 -1.33 7.60 -1.37
C GLY A 126 -0.97 8.67 -2.39
N SER A 127 -0.64 9.89 -1.94
CA SER A 127 -0.30 10.99 -2.84
C SER A 127 1.08 10.76 -3.46
N SER A 128 1.15 10.96 -4.78
CA SER A 128 2.39 11.02 -5.53
C SER A 128 3.27 12.21 -5.17
N ASN A 129 2.89 13.08 -4.21
CA ASN A 129 3.80 14.08 -3.66
C ASN A 129 4.86 13.46 -2.73
N SER A 130 4.53 12.35 -2.07
CA SER A 130 5.47 11.64 -1.20
C SER A 130 6.59 10.97 -2.00
N TYR A 131 7.79 10.96 -1.43
CA TYR A 131 8.94 10.25 -1.99
C TYR A 131 8.70 8.74 -1.99
N ALA A 132 8.14 8.21 -0.90
CA ALA A 132 7.95 6.77 -0.75
C ALA A 132 7.02 6.18 -1.82
N ILE A 133 5.91 6.85 -2.15
CA ILE A 133 4.97 6.40 -3.19
C ILE A 133 5.61 6.49 -4.58
N LYS A 134 6.27 7.62 -4.92
CA LYS A 134 6.99 7.75 -6.19
C LYS A 134 7.98 6.61 -6.41
N LYS A 135 8.75 6.27 -5.38
CA LYS A 135 9.75 5.19 -5.46
C LYS A 135 9.15 3.80 -5.52
N LYS A 136 8.07 3.57 -4.77
CA LYS A 136 7.30 2.32 -4.88
C LYS A 136 6.78 2.13 -6.31
N ASP A 137 6.10 3.13 -6.86
CA ASP A 137 5.51 3.05 -8.20
C ASP A 137 6.57 2.86 -9.28
N GLU A 138 7.75 3.49 -9.12
CA GLU A 138 8.90 3.28 -10.00
C GLU A 138 9.36 1.81 -9.99
N LEU A 139 9.48 1.19 -8.81
CA LEU A 139 9.88 -0.21 -8.67
C LEU A 139 8.84 -1.17 -9.28
N GLU A 140 7.56 -0.96 -8.98
CA GLU A 140 6.47 -1.79 -9.51
C GLU A 140 6.34 -1.65 -11.04
N ARG A 141 6.58 -0.46 -11.58
CA ARG A 141 6.64 -0.23 -13.03
C ARG A 141 7.79 -1.01 -13.68
N VAL A 142 8.96 -1.05 -13.05
CA VAL A 142 10.11 -1.82 -13.55
C VAL A 142 9.83 -3.32 -13.46
N ALA A 143 9.19 -3.79 -12.38
CA ALA A 143 8.79 -5.18 -12.26
C ALA A 143 7.81 -5.57 -13.38
N LYS A 144 6.77 -4.77 -13.62
CA LYS A 144 5.78 -5.00 -14.69
C LYS A 144 6.40 -5.08 -16.08
N SER A 145 7.43 -4.27 -16.36
CA SER A 145 8.15 -4.29 -17.63
C SER A 145 9.01 -5.54 -17.85
N ASN A 146 9.38 -6.25 -16.78
CA ASN A 146 10.23 -7.44 -16.81
C ASN A 146 9.44 -8.73 -16.53
N ARG A 147 8.10 -8.65 -16.60
CA ARG A 147 7.22 -9.79 -16.45
C ARG A 147 7.22 -10.65 -17.70
#